data_AF-A0AAN6ECF7-F1
#
_entry.id   AF-A0AAN6ECF7-F1
#
_cell.length_a   1.000
_cell.length_b   1.000
_cell.length_c   1.000
_cell.angle_alpha   90.00
_cell.angle_beta   90.00
_cell.angle_gamma   90.00
#
_symmetry.space_group_name_H-M   'P 1'
#
loop_
_entity.id
_entity.type
_entity.pdbx_description
1 polymer ?
#
loop_
_entity_poly.entity_id
_entity_poly.type
_entity_poly.pdbx_seq_one_letter_code
_entity_poly.pdbx_strand_id
1 'polypeptide(L)'
;MSKHSNEDTSISHDVTDSEGRAASIDIADADPETLSTMVSDKDTATLQRLGGTEGLLKKLNVTGEMGLVPMVQNDEADGAASSASLSTAASRNAELARELAAVQGDDTIEWLAEFDSDRKLYADRVERYGVNILPPSKSRSFLGLIWDALHDKMLILLIVAAIVSLAIGIYQDVRVTGDPEDDQNVHWVEGFAIIVAIAVVTLVASINDFQKEKQFRKLNAKKNDRRVRVTRAGQECLVSTN
;
A
#
# COMPACT_ATOMS: atom_id res chain seq x y z
N MET A 1 -13.46 -45.95 -21.71
CA MET A 1 -12.09 -46.09 -21.20
C MET A 1 -11.59 -44.70 -20.82
N SER A 2 -11.74 -44.35 -19.54
CA SER A 2 -10.65 -43.91 -18.64
C SER A 2 -10.42 -42.38 -18.70
N LYS A 3 -11.10 -41.56 -17.90
CA LYS A 3 -10.75 -41.10 -16.53
C LYS A 3 -9.28 -40.69 -16.37
N HIS A 4 -9.06 -39.43 -15.98
CA HIS A 4 -8.15 -38.88 -14.93
C HIS A 4 -8.37 -37.35 -14.98
N SER A 5 -9.15 -36.71 -14.09
CA SER A 5 -8.97 -36.51 -12.64
C SER A 5 -7.58 -35.96 -12.34
N ASN A 6 -7.51 -34.67 -12.03
CA ASN A 6 -6.36 -34.09 -11.34
C ASN A 6 -6.90 -33.35 -10.12
N GLU A 7 -6.45 -33.83 -8.97
CA GLU A 7 -6.99 -33.59 -7.63
C GLU A 7 -6.66 -32.20 -7.09
N ASP A 8 -7.66 -31.60 -6.45
CA ASP A 8 -7.52 -30.53 -5.48
C ASP A 8 -6.55 -30.96 -4.38
N THR A 9 -5.44 -30.24 -4.22
CA THR A 9 -4.61 -30.35 -3.01
C THR A 9 -5.04 -29.29 -2.02
N SER A 10 -6.26 -29.44 -1.51
CA SER A 10 -6.69 -28.77 -0.29
C SER A 10 -5.94 -29.41 0.87
N ILE A 11 -4.94 -28.71 1.40
CA ILE A 11 -4.26 -29.09 2.64
C ILE A 11 -5.25 -28.81 3.78
N SER A 12 -6.13 -29.78 4.04
CA SER A 12 -6.92 -29.83 5.27
C SER A 12 -5.96 -30.11 6.42
N HIS A 13 -5.70 -29.11 7.25
CA HIS A 13 -5.06 -29.29 8.55
C HIS A 13 -6.08 -29.95 9.50
N ASP A 14 -6.28 -31.26 9.34
CA ASP A 14 -7.15 -32.06 10.21
C ASP A 14 -6.38 -32.40 11.49
N VAL A 15 -6.46 -31.51 12.47
CA VAL A 15 -5.94 -31.75 13.81
C VAL A 15 -7.06 -32.38 14.64
N THR A 16 -7.21 -33.69 14.52
CA THR A 16 -8.04 -34.51 15.43
C THR A 16 -7.15 -35.25 16.42
N ASP A 17 -7.39 -35.05 17.71
CA ASP A 17 -6.75 -35.85 18.77
C ASP A 17 -7.37 -37.27 18.84
N SER A 18 -6.59 -38.22 19.31
CA SER A 18 -6.80 -39.67 19.37
C SER A 18 -7.99 -40.16 20.21
N GLU A 19 -8.76 -39.26 20.83
CA GLU A 19 -9.91 -39.59 21.70
C GLU A 19 -11.27 -39.11 21.19
N GLY A 20 -11.39 -38.61 19.96
CA GLY A 20 -12.70 -38.30 19.35
C GLY A 20 -13.50 -37.18 20.05
N ARG A 21 -12.89 -36.42 20.96
CA ARG A 21 -13.40 -35.11 21.40
C ARG A 21 -12.90 -34.04 20.44
N ALA A 22 -13.82 -33.25 19.91
CA ALA A 22 -13.47 -32.05 19.17
C ALA A 22 -12.58 -31.15 20.04
N ALA A 23 -11.32 -31.00 19.64
CA ALA A 23 -10.38 -30.13 20.31
C ALA A 23 -10.98 -28.71 20.34
N SER A 24 -11.16 -28.18 21.55
CA SER A 24 -11.42 -26.77 21.78
C SER A 24 -10.22 -26.01 21.24
N ILE A 25 -10.39 -25.30 20.12
CA ILE A 25 -9.35 -24.43 19.60
C ILE A 25 -9.26 -23.26 20.58
N ASP A 26 -8.14 -23.18 21.30
CA ASP A 26 -7.86 -22.03 22.15
C ASP A 26 -7.56 -20.83 21.24
N ILE A 27 -8.39 -19.79 21.27
CA ILE A 27 -8.23 -18.54 20.48
C ILE A 27 -6.99 -17.72 20.92
N ALA A 28 -6.05 -18.30 21.66
CA ALA A 28 -4.69 -17.77 21.71
C ALA A 28 -3.94 -18.03 20.38
N ASP A 29 -4.40 -19.03 19.61
CA ASP A 29 -3.87 -19.47 18.31
C ASP A 29 -4.78 -19.13 17.13
N ALA A 30 -5.77 -18.24 17.30
CA ALA A 30 -6.57 -17.78 16.17
C ALA A 30 -5.73 -16.83 15.31
N ASP A 31 -4.98 -17.43 14.40
CA ASP A 31 -4.18 -16.73 13.40
C ASP A 31 -5.10 -15.74 12.65
N PRO A 32 -4.69 -14.49 12.38
CA PRO A 32 -5.42 -13.56 11.51
C PRO A 32 -5.91 -14.21 10.20
N GLU A 33 -5.20 -15.23 9.71
CA GLU A 33 -5.60 -16.02 8.54
C GLU A 33 -6.85 -16.87 8.77
N THR A 34 -7.02 -17.47 9.96
CA THR A 34 -8.23 -18.21 10.35
C THR A 34 -9.45 -17.29 10.46
N LEU A 35 -9.26 -16.07 10.99
CA LEU A 35 -10.33 -15.07 11.04
C LEU A 35 -10.70 -14.57 9.64
N SER A 36 -9.71 -14.37 8.77
CA SER A 36 -9.91 -13.94 7.39
C SER A 36 -10.69 -14.97 6.58
N THR A 37 -10.27 -16.24 6.62
CA THR A 37 -10.94 -17.35 5.95
C THR A 37 -12.36 -17.56 6.47
N MET A 38 -12.57 -17.46 7.79
CA MET A 38 -13.92 -17.55 8.39
C MET A 38 -14.87 -16.45 7.87
N VAL A 39 -14.36 -15.23 7.64
CA VAL A 39 -15.15 -14.12 7.07
C VAL A 39 -15.41 -14.32 5.58
N SER A 40 -14.40 -14.75 4.82
CA SER A 40 -14.49 -14.98 3.37
C SER A 40 -15.44 -16.13 3.03
N ASP A 41 -15.31 -17.25 3.75
CA ASP A 41 -16.03 -18.50 3.45
C ASP A 41 -17.33 -18.63 4.25
N LYS A 42 -17.62 -17.68 5.15
CA LYS A 42 -18.77 -17.69 6.06
C LYS A 42 -18.85 -18.98 6.87
N ASP A 43 -17.70 -19.47 7.33
CA ASP A 43 -17.60 -20.73 8.05
C ASP A 43 -18.22 -20.61 9.46
N THR A 44 -19.46 -21.08 9.57
CA THR A 44 -20.20 -21.09 10.84
C THR A 44 -19.75 -22.21 11.77
N ALA A 45 -19.12 -23.26 11.26
CA ALA A 45 -18.64 -24.38 12.07
C ALA A 45 -17.43 -23.96 12.90
N THR A 46 -16.48 -23.25 12.29
CA THR A 46 -15.34 -22.67 13.02
C THR A 46 -15.81 -21.63 14.03
N LEU A 47 -16.78 -20.77 13.69
CA LEU A 47 -17.34 -19.82 14.65
C LEU A 47 -17.97 -20.51 15.88
N GLN A 48 -18.69 -21.62 15.69
CA GLN A 48 -19.24 -22.39 16.81
C GLN A 48 -18.15 -23.01 17.68
N ARG A 49 -17.05 -23.50 17.07
CA ARG A 49 -15.88 -24.03 17.80
C ARG A 49 -15.19 -22.96 18.65
N LEU A 50 -15.27 -21.69 18.23
CA LEU A 50 -14.75 -20.53 18.96
C LEU A 50 -15.68 -20.06 20.10
N GLY A 51 -16.78 -20.77 20.37
CA GLY A 51 -17.77 -20.37 21.39
C GLY A 51 -18.82 -19.39 20.86
N GLY A 52 -19.03 -19.37 19.54
CA GLY A 52 -20.03 -18.52 18.89
C GLY A 52 -19.64 -17.03 18.90
N THR A 53 -20.65 -16.17 18.80
CA THR A 53 -20.46 -14.71 18.79
C THR A 53 -19.97 -14.18 20.14
N GLU A 54 -20.42 -14.75 21.26
CA GLU A 54 -19.99 -14.36 22.60
C GLU A 54 -18.52 -14.73 22.86
N GLY A 55 -18.10 -15.92 22.42
CA GLY A 55 -16.70 -16.34 22.49
C GLY A 55 -15.79 -15.42 21.67
N LEU A 56 -16.22 -15.05 20.46
CA LEU A 56 -15.51 -14.10 19.61
C LEU A 56 -15.42 -12.70 20.24
N LEU A 57 -16.52 -12.17 20.77
CA LEU A 57 -16.56 -10.87 21.45
C LEU A 57 -15.62 -10.83 22.67
N LYS A 58 -15.69 -11.86 23.52
CA LYS A 58 -14.82 -12.00 24.70
C LYS A 58 -13.35 -12.00 24.33
N LYS A 59 -12.99 -12.64 23.21
CA LYS A 59 -11.60 -12.81 22.78
C LYS A 59 -11.06 -11.60 22.00
N LEU A 60 -11.90 -10.93 21.21
CA LEU A 60 -11.57 -9.63 20.60
C LEU A 60 -11.57 -8.48 21.61
N ASN A 61 -11.87 -8.74 22.88
CA ASN A 61 -12.02 -7.75 23.95
C ASN A 61 -13.04 -6.66 23.57
N VAL A 62 -14.23 -7.09 23.14
CA VAL A 62 -15.36 -6.23 22.74
C VAL A 62 -16.60 -6.65 23.52
N THR A 63 -17.35 -5.69 24.06
CA THR A 63 -18.63 -5.95 24.73
C THR A 63 -19.77 -5.85 23.72
N GLY A 64 -20.71 -6.80 23.72
CA GLY A 64 -21.80 -6.82 22.73
C GLY A 64 -22.69 -5.56 22.73
N GLU A 65 -22.97 -4.99 23.90
CA GLU A 65 -23.83 -3.80 24.03
C GLU A 65 -23.04 -2.48 24.02
N MET A 66 -21.86 -2.45 24.62
CA MET A 66 -21.06 -1.22 24.74
C MET A 66 -19.99 -1.06 23.66
N GLY A 67 -19.74 -2.09 22.85
CA GLY A 67 -18.66 -2.12 21.88
C GLY A 67 -17.28 -2.10 22.54
N LEU A 68 -16.37 -1.28 22.01
CA LEU A 68 -15.02 -1.09 22.57
C LEU A 68 -15.07 -0.13 23.75
N VAL A 69 -14.61 -0.57 24.91
CA VAL A 69 -14.55 0.27 26.11
C VAL A 69 -13.11 0.78 26.28
N PRO A 70 -12.87 2.10 26.37
CA PRO A 70 -11.54 2.62 26.61
C PRO A 70 -11.08 2.22 28.01
N MET A 71 -9.79 2.03 28.19
CA MET A 71 -9.25 1.83 29.52
C MET A 71 -9.40 3.15 30.28
N VAL A 72 -10.07 3.14 31.43
CA VAL A 72 -10.12 4.31 32.31
C VAL A 72 -8.70 4.56 32.77
N GLN A 73 -8.06 5.60 32.26
CA GLN A 73 -6.89 6.18 32.90
C GLN A 73 -7.39 6.75 34.23
N ASN A 74 -7.13 6.03 35.31
CA ASN A 74 -7.14 6.65 36.62
C ASN A 74 -5.99 7.67 36.59
N ASP A 75 -6.34 8.93 36.35
CA ASP A 75 -5.46 10.08 36.45
C ASP A 75 -5.08 10.32 37.93
N GLU A 76 -4.43 9.36 38.58
CA GLU A 76 -3.78 9.54 39.88
C GLU A 76 -3.02 8.26 40.28
N ALA A 77 -1.83 8.09 39.71
CA ALA A 77 -0.59 7.75 40.43
C ALA A 77 0.50 7.32 39.43
N ASP A 78 1.67 7.93 39.63
CA ASP A 78 2.99 7.45 39.25
C ASP A 78 3.37 7.54 37.76
N GLY A 79 3.92 8.72 37.45
CA GLY A 79 4.97 8.82 36.45
C GLY A 79 6.13 7.84 36.74
N ALA A 80 6.77 7.41 35.65
CA ALA A 80 8.08 6.74 35.59
C ALA A 80 8.14 5.23 35.26
N ALA A 81 7.07 4.56 34.82
CA ALA A 81 7.17 3.11 34.52
C ALA A 81 6.47 2.55 33.27
N SER A 82 6.39 3.28 32.14
CA SER A 82 5.98 2.67 30.85
C SER A 82 6.75 3.13 29.60
N SER A 83 7.79 3.95 29.74
CA SER A 83 8.50 4.57 28.61
C SER A 83 9.46 3.66 27.82
N ALA A 84 9.61 2.38 28.19
CA ALA A 84 10.59 1.50 27.54
C ALA A 84 10.03 0.69 26.34
N SER A 85 8.73 0.35 26.35
CA SER A 85 8.09 -0.48 25.30
C SER A 85 7.24 0.32 24.29
N LEU A 86 6.99 1.61 24.53
CA LEU A 86 6.38 2.52 23.55
C LEU A 86 7.24 2.75 22.28
N SER A 87 8.47 2.21 22.20
CA SER A 87 9.51 2.76 21.32
C SER A 87 9.50 2.25 19.87
N THR A 88 8.95 1.07 19.57
CA THR A 88 9.07 0.49 18.20
C THR A 88 7.77 0.56 17.39
N ALA A 89 6.65 0.10 17.96
CA ALA A 89 5.34 0.17 17.31
C ALA A 89 4.86 1.62 17.19
N ALA A 90 4.98 2.43 18.25
CA ALA A 90 4.60 3.85 18.18
C ALA A 90 5.50 4.64 17.20
N SER A 91 6.78 4.30 17.09
CA SER A 91 7.69 4.93 16.11
C SER A 91 7.33 4.58 14.67
N ARG A 92 7.03 3.30 14.36
CA ARG A 92 6.49 2.90 13.05
C ARG A 92 5.16 3.60 12.74
N ASN A 93 4.30 3.73 13.74
CA ASN A 93 3.00 4.38 13.59
C ASN A 93 3.13 5.90 13.41
N ALA A 94 4.15 6.54 14.02
CA ALA A 94 4.46 7.95 13.83
C ALA A 94 5.10 8.19 12.45
N GLU A 95 5.92 7.25 11.97
CA GLU A 95 6.52 7.31 10.63
C GLU A 95 5.46 7.12 9.54
N LEU A 96 4.59 6.13 9.67
CA LEU A 96 3.52 5.87 8.73
C LEU A 96 2.47 7.00 8.71
N ALA A 97 2.19 7.59 9.88
CA ALA A 97 1.39 8.80 10.01
C ALA A 97 2.03 10.02 9.33
N ARG A 98 3.36 10.20 9.43
CA ARG A 98 4.10 11.25 8.71
C ARG A 98 4.12 11.02 7.21
N GLU A 99 4.25 9.77 6.77
CA GLU A 99 4.19 9.40 5.35
C GLU A 99 2.81 9.67 4.75
N LEU A 100 1.74 9.35 5.49
CA LEU A 100 0.37 9.74 5.12
C LEU A 100 0.17 11.26 5.09
N ALA A 101 0.69 11.97 6.08
CA ALA A 101 0.62 13.43 6.14
C ALA A 101 1.30 14.09 4.92
N ALA A 102 2.45 13.56 4.50
CA ALA A 102 3.16 13.99 3.31
C ALA A 102 2.39 13.75 1.99
N VAL A 103 1.43 12.82 2.00
CA VAL A 103 0.59 12.49 0.84
C VAL A 103 -0.70 13.31 0.79
N GLN A 104 -1.28 13.71 1.93
CA GLN A 104 -2.66 14.24 1.96
C GLN A 104 -2.84 15.77 2.17
N GLY A 105 -1.89 16.53 2.72
CA GLY A 105 -2.04 18.00 2.89
C GLY A 105 -2.83 18.42 4.14
N ASP A 106 -3.37 19.65 4.17
CA ASP A 106 -3.79 20.41 5.37
C ASP A 106 -4.79 19.71 6.31
N ASP A 107 -5.73 18.90 5.78
CA ASP A 107 -6.72 18.11 6.56
C ASP A 107 -6.09 17.05 7.50
N THR A 108 -4.79 16.78 7.37
CA THR A 108 -4.09 15.72 8.10
C THR A 108 -3.80 16.08 9.56
N ILE A 109 -3.66 17.35 9.91
CA ILE A 109 -3.25 17.74 11.27
C ILE A 109 -4.36 17.46 12.29
N GLU A 110 -5.62 17.70 11.92
CA GLU A 110 -6.78 17.43 12.78
C GLU A 110 -7.02 15.93 12.93
N TRP A 111 -6.96 15.17 11.83
CA TRP A 111 -7.05 13.71 11.86
C TRP A 111 -5.91 13.09 12.69
N LEU A 112 -4.67 13.60 12.58
CA LEU A 112 -3.55 13.12 13.38
C LEU A 112 -3.77 13.32 14.88
N ALA A 113 -4.35 14.44 15.29
CA ALA A 113 -4.64 14.72 16.69
C ALA A 113 -5.76 13.82 17.24
N GLU A 114 -6.83 13.61 16.46
CA GLU A 114 -7.91 12.68 16.78
C GLU A 114 -7.39 11.23 16.85
N PHE A 115 -6.59 10.83 15.85
CA PHE A 115 -5.95 9.52 15.77
C PHE A 115 -4.98 9.26 16.93
N ASP A 116 -4.19 10.25 17.33
CA ASP A 116 -3.27 10.11 18.46
C ASP A 116 -4.01 9.99 19.80
N SER A 117 -5.11 10.73 19.95
CA SER A 117 -5.98 10.66 21.14
C SER A 117 -6.65 9.28 21.25
N ASP A 118 -7.21 8.78 20.15
CA ASP A 118 -7.79 7.44 20.09
C ASP A 118 -6.76 6.34 20.38
N ARG A 119 -5.54 6.45 19.83
CA ARG A 119 -4.48 5.48 20.13
C ARG A 119 -4.09 5.47 21.61
N LYS A 120 -4.09 6.61 22.28
CA LYS A 120 -3.83 6.69 23.73
C LYS A 120 -4.94 6.04 24.54
N LEU A 121 -6.20 6.27 24.16
CA LEU A 121 -7.38 5.67 24.82
C LEU A 121 -7.44 4.14 24.68
N TYR A 122 -6.88 3.59 23.60
CA TYR A 122 -6.88 2.15 23.30
C TYR A 122 -5.46 1.56 23.16
N ALA A 123 -4.50 2.02 23.97
CA ALA A 123 -3.07 1.67 23.85
C ALA A 123 -2.79 0.16 23.81
N ASP A 124 -3.36 -0.61 24.75
CA ASP A 124 -3.21 -2.07 24.81
C ASP A 124 -3.68 -2.79 23.54
N ARG A 125 -4.71 -2.22 22.90
CA ARG A 125 -5.27 -2.76 21.65
C ARG A 125 -4.31 -2.47 20.48
N VAL A 126 -3.76 -1.26 20.43
CA VAL A 126 -2.78 -0.87 19.42
C VAL A 126 -1.49 -1.70 19.56
N GLU A 127 -1.08 -2.02 20.78
CA GLU A 127 0.07 -2.90 21.02
C GLU A 127 -0.18 -4.33 20.53
N ARG A 128 -1.37 -4.88 20.80
CA ARG A 128 -1.72 -6.26 20.44
C ARG A 128 -2.05 -6.46 18.96
N TYR A 129 -2.79 -5.53 18.34
CA TYR A 129 -3.35 -5.70 16.99
C TYR A 129 -2.73 -4.74 15.96
N GLY A 130 -1.93 -3.77 16.39
CA GLY A 130 -1.41 -2.73 15.50
C GLY A 130 -2.44 -1.65 15.16
N VAL A 131 -2.07 -0.77 14.23
CA VAL A 131 -2.94 0.29 13.72
C VAL A 131 -3.64 -0.16 12.45
N ASN A 132 -4.92 0.21 12.32
CA ASN A 132 -5.71 -0.04 11.12
C ASN A 132 -5.41 1.02 10.05
N ILE A 133 -4.20 1.00 9.50
CA ILE A 133 -3.81 1.85 8.37
C ILE A 133 -3.34 0.96 7.22
N LEU A 134 -3.94 1.16 6.04
CA LEU A 134 -3.49 0.43 4.86
C LEU A 134 -2.14 1.00 4.39
N PRO A 135 -1.14 0.15 4.13
CA PRO A 135 0.13 0.63 3.61
C PRO A 135 -0.08 1.35 2.27
N PRO A 136 0.57 2.49 2.03
CA PRO A 136 0.42 3.20 0.77
C PRO A 136 0.91 2.32 -0.39
N SER A 137 0.22 2.39 -1.53
CA SER A 137 0.69 1.74 -2.75
C SER A 137 2.06 2.30 -3.15
N LYS A 138 3.04 1.43 -3.39
CA LYS A 138 4.39 1.83 -3.83
C LYS A 138 4.28 2.73 -5.07
N SER A 139 4.80 3.95 -4.97
CA SER A 139 4.84 4.89 -6.10
C SER A 139 5.84 4.41 -7.16
N ARG A 140 5.54 4.67 -8.44
CA ARG A 140 6.57 4.55 -9.47
C ARG A 140 7.56 5.70 -9.29
N SER A 141 8.86 5.40 -9.47
CA SER A 141 9.87 6.46 -9.51
C SER A 141 9.70 7.26 -10.81
N PHE A 142 10.03 8.55 -10.77
CA PHE A 142 10.02 9.40 -11.97
C PHE A 142 10.88 8.81 -13.11
N LEU A 143 12.04 8.24 -12.77
CA LEU A 143 12.90 7.55 -13.74
C LEU A 143 12.27 6.27 -14.29
N GLY A 144 11.48 5.55 -13.48
CA GLY A 144 10.71 4.40 -13.94
C GLY A 144 9.64 4.80 -14.95
N LEU A 145 8.95 5.92 -14.74
CA LEU A 145 7.97 6.45 -15.69
C LEU A 145 8.62 6.85 -17.02
N ILE A 146 9.80 7.49 -16.97
CA ILE A 146 10.56 7.81 -18.18
C ILE A 146 11.00 6.53 -18.90
N TRP A 147 11.48 5.54 -18.16
CA TRP A 147 11.90 4.26 -18.72
C TRP A 147 10.76 3.53 -19.43
N ASP A 148 9.58 3.52 -18.81
CA ASP A 148 8.37 2.95 -19.39
C ASP A 148 7.93 3.73 -20.64
N ALA A 149 7.96 5.06 -20.60
CA ALA A 149 7.62 5.92 -21.74
C ALA A 149 8.56 5.72 -22.93
N LEU A 150 9.86 5.50 -22.68
CA LEU A 150 10.85 5.21 -23.72
C LEU A 150 10.67 3.85 -24.38
N HIS A 151 10.01 2.88 -23.72
CA HIS A 151 9.73 1.55 -24.25
C HIS A 151 8.45 1.47 -25.09
N ASP A 152 7.79 2.59 -25.38
CA ASP A 152 6.69 2.61 -26.33
C ASP A 152 7.20 2.25 -27.74
N LYS A 153 6.53 1.30 -28.40
CA LYS A 153 6.83 0.85 -29.76
C LYS A 153 6.91 2.01 -30.76
N MET A 154 6.09 3.04 -30.57
CA MET A 154 6.12 4.25 -31.40
C MET A 154 7.40 5.06 -31.18
N LEU A 155 7.86 5.17 -29.94
CA LEU A 155 9.03 5.96 -29.56
C LEU A 155 10.34 5.23 -29.91
N ILE A 156 10.36 3.91 -29.75
CA ILE A 156 11.47 3.04 -30.20
C ILE A 156 11.70 3.19 -31.71
N LEU A 157 10.63 3.19 -32.52
CA LEU A 157 10.75 3.37 -33.97
C LEU A 157 11.43 4.71 -34.33
N LEU A 158 11.05 5.78 -33.63
CA LEU A 158 11.62 7.11 -33.83
C LEU A 158 13.09 7.18 -33.38
N ILE A 159 13.44 6.53 -32.28
CA ILE A 159 14.83 6.44 -31.80
C ILE A 159 15.70 5.70 -32.82
N VAL A 160 15.23 4.56 -33.36
CA VAL A 160 15.98 3.81 -34.39
C VAL A 160 16.19 4.66 -35.64
N ALA A 161 15.14 5.35 -36.11
CA ALA A 161 15.26 6.27 -37.24
C ALA A 161 16.27 7.39 -36.96
N ALA A 162 16.23 7.99 -35.77
CA ALA A 162 17.16 9.06 -35.37
C ALA A 162 18.61 8.57 -35.32
N ILE A 163 18.86 7.36 -34.82
CA ILE A 163 20.21 6.76 -34.81
C ILE A 163 20.73 6.53 -36.23
N VAL A 164 19.90 6.01 -37.13
CA VAL A 164 20.28 5.80 -38.54
C VAL A 164 20.59 7.14 -39.21
N SER A 165 19.74 8.17 -39.02
CA SER A 165 19.98 9.51 -39.57
C SER A 165 21.25 10.15 -39.01
N LEU A 166 21.51 10.01 -37.70
CA LEU A 166 22.73 10.51 -37.08
C LEU A 166 23.97 9.79 -37.63
N ALA A 167 23.90 8.46 -37.79
CA ALA A 167 25.01 7.68 -38.34
C ALA A 167 25.32 8.07 -39.79
N ILE A 168 24.30 8.32 -40.62
CA ILE A 168 24.48 8.83 -41.99
C ILE A 168 25.09 10.23 -41.97
N GLY A 169 24.58 11.13 -41.13
CA GLY A 169 25.10 12.50 -41.00
C GLY A 169 26.56 12.53 -40.56
N ILE A 170 26.94 11.72 -39.56
CA ILE A 170 28.34 11.56 -39.15
C ILE A 170 29.18 10.94 -40.26
N TYR A 171 28.66 9.94 -40.97
CA TYR A 171 29.38 9.29 -42.06
C TYR A 171 29.68 10.25 -43.22
N GLN A 172 28.73 11.14 -43.56
CA GLN A 172 28.92 12.21 -44.54
C GLN A 172 29.98 13.21 -44.07
N ASP A 173 29.87 13.69 -42.84
CA ASP A 173 30.81 14.65 -42.23
C ASP A 173 32.26 14.12 -42.17
N VAL A 174 32.43 12.82 -41.90
CA VAL A 174 33.75 12.18 -41.76
C VAL A 174 34.37 11.78 -43.12
N ARG A 175 33.58 11.44 -44.14
CA ARG A 175 34.10 10.97 -45.44
C ARG A 175 34.14 12.05 -46.52
N VAL A 176 33.37 13.12 -46.39
CA VAL A 176 33.32 14.23 -47.35
C VAL A 176 34.20 15.38 -46.85
N THR A 177 35.50 15.12 -46.64
CA THR A 177 36.47 16.13 -46.19
C THR A 177 37.12 16.89 -47.36
N GLY A 178 36.42 17.02 -48.50
CA GLY A 178 37.06 17.33 -49.78
C GLY A 178 36.50 18.49 -50.60
N ASP A 179 35.31 19.02 -50.29
CA ASP A 179 34.71 20.10 -51.08
C ASP A 179 34.68 21.42 -50.29
N PRO A 180 35.47 22.44 -50.70
CA PRO A 180 35.61 23.69 -49.95
C PRO A 180 34.34 24.56 -49.91
N GLU A 181 33.28 24.22 -50.66
CA GLU A 181 31.97 24.89 -50.61
C GLU A 181 30.98 24.24 -49.62
N ASP A 182 31.23 23.02 -49.11
CA ASP A 182 30.31 22.30 -48.20
C ASP A 182 30.77 22.25 -46.73
N ASP A 183 31.95 22.81 -46.42
CA ASP A 183 32.59 22.82 -45.10
C ASP A 183 31.82 23.62 -44.01
N GLN A 184 30.67 24.20 -44.36
CA GLN A 184 29.80 24.94 -43.42
C GLN A 184 28.54 24.16 -43.01
N ASN A 185 28.21 23.04 -43.64
CA ASN A 185 26.98 22.30 -43.36
C ASN A 185 27.25 21.09 -42.45
N VAL A 186 27.03 21.26 -41.15
CA VAL A 186 27.22 20.18 -40.18
C VAL A 186 26.05 19.17 -40.26
N HIS A 187 26.21 18.09 -41.03
CA HIS A 187 25.14 17.13 -41.34
C HIS A 187 24.66 16.29 -40.13
N TRP A 188 25.52 16.04 -39.14
CA TRP A 188 25.12 15.26 -37.95
C TRP A 188 24.09 16.01 -37.07
N VAL A 189 23.99 17.34 -37.20
CA VAL A 189 23.09 18.18 -36.39
C VAL A 189 21.63 17.87 -36.71
N GLU A 190 21.30 17.45 -37.94
CA GLU A 190 19.94 17.06 -38.32
C GLU A 190 19.45 15.84 -37.53
N GLY A 191 20.28 14.78 -37.46
CA GLY A 191 19.98 13.60 -36.65
C GLY A 191 19.97 13.90 -35.15
N PHE A 192 20.85 14.78 -34.70
CA PHE A 192 20.90 15.22 -33.29
C PHE A 192 19.65 16.01 -32.88
N ALA A 193 19.13 16.88 -33.75
CA ALA A 193 17.93 17.67 -33.49
C ALA A 193 16.70 16.78 -33.20
N ILE A 194 16.59 15.64 -33.90
CA ILE A 194 15.51 14.66 -33.69
C ILE A 194 15.64 13.99 -32.32
N ILE A 195 16.86 13.64 -31.90
CA ILE A 195 17.11 13.04 -30.57
C ILE A 195 16.70 14.02 -29.46
N VAL A 196 17.10 15.30 -29.59
CA VAL A 196 16.73 16.35 -28.63
C VAL A 196 15.21 16.54 -28.59
N ALA A 197 14.54 16.56 -29.73
CA ALA A 197 13.09 16.68 -29.80
C ALA A 197 12.38 15.53 -29.07
N ILE A 198 12.82 14.28 -29.28
CA ILE A 198 12.28 13.10 -28.58
C ILE A 198 12.52 13.22 -27.06
N ALA A 199 13.71 13.64 -26.63
CA ALA A 199 14.02 13.80 -25.21
C ALA A 199 13.10 14.81 -24.51
N VAL A 200 12.87 15.97 -25.13
CA VAL A 200 11.97 17.00 -24.57
C VAL A 200 10.53 16.52 -24.52
N VAL A 201 10.02 15.93 -25.59
CA VAL A 201 8.65 15.40 -25.64
C VAL A 201 8.43 14.31 -24.57
N THR A 202 9.38 13.40 -24.42
CA THR A 202 9.30 12.32 -23.43
C THR A 202 9.37 12.87 -22.00
N LEU A 203 10.20 13.89 -21.77
CA LEU A 203 10.28 14.56 -20.48
C LEU A 203 8.95 15.22 -20.10
N VAL A 204 8.34 15.99 -21.01
CA VAL A 204 7.04 16.63 -20.78
C VAL A 204 5.94 15.59 -20.56
N ALA A 205 5.93 14.52 -21.35
CA ALA A 205 4.98 13.42 -21.19
C ALA A 205 5.11 12.75 -19.81
N SER A 206 6.34 12.44 -19.39
CA SER A 206 6.63 11.80 -18.10
C SER A 206 6.32 12.71 -16.90
N ILE A 207 6.59 14.01 -17.02
CA ILE A 207 6.21 14.99 -15.99
C ILE A 207 4.69 15.04 -15.85
N ASN A 208 3.97 15.11 -16.97
CA ASN A 208 2.51 15.12 -16.96
C ASN A 208 1.94 13.83 -16.36
N ASP A 209 2.51 12.68 -16.70
CA ASP A 209 2.09 11.39 -16.17
C ASP A 209 2.37 11.28 -14.67
N PHE A 210 3.54 11.71 -14.21
CA PHE A 210 3.88 11.77 -12.78
C PHE A 210 2.93 12.67 -11.99
N GLN A 211 2.56 13.83 -12.54
CA GLN A 211 1.58 14.71 -11.92
C GLN A 211 0.21 14.05 -11.82
N LYS A 212 -0.25 13.36 -12.88
CA LYS A 212 -1.51 12.60 -12.88
C LYS A 212 -1.48 11.48 -11.84
N GLU A 213 -0.41 10.68 -11.79
CA GLU A 213 -0.28 9.60 -10.81
C GLU A 213 -0.33 10.15 -9.37
N LYS A 214 0.34 11.27 -9.10
CA LYS A 214 0.29 11.94 -7.79
C LYS A 214 -1.13 12.38 -7.42
N GLN A 215 -1.88 12.93 -8.38
CA GLN A 215 -3.27 13.33 -8.17
C GLN A 215 -4.17 12.11 -7.96
N PHE A 216 -4.08 11.08 -8.82
CA PHE A 216 -4.83 9.83 -8.67
C PHE A 216 -4.58 9.18 -7.32
N ARG A 217 -3.33 9.18 -6.84
CA ARG A 217 -3.00 8.66 -5.50
C ARG A 217 -3.71 9.45 -4.41
N LYS A 218 -3.73 10.79 -4.48
CA LYS A 218 -4.45 11.63 -3.52
C LYS A 218 -5.95 11.33 -3.53
N LEU A 219 -6.55 11.21 -4.72
CA LEU A 219 -7.97 10.85 -4.85
C LEU A 219 -8.26 9.44 -4.32
N ASN A 220 -7.40 8.46 -4.62
CA ASN A 220 -7.57 7.08 -4.14
C ASN A 220 -7.42 7.00 -2.61
N ALA A 221 -6.48 7.73 -2.03
CA ALA A 221 -6.31 7.77 -0.58
C ALA A 221 -7.58 8.35 0.10
N LYS A 222 -8.14 9.43 -0.46
CA LYS A 222 -9.41 10.01 0.04
C LYS A 222 -10.63 9.13 -0.24
N LYS A 223 -10.65 8.39 -1.35
CA LYS A 223 -11.74 7.45 -1.69
C LYS A 223 -11.74 6.22 -0.79
N ASN A 224 -10.55 5.75 -0.41
CA ASN A 224 -10.39 4.61 0.49
C ASN A 224 -10.65 4.97 1.96
N ASP A 225 -10.49 6.25 2.33
CA ASP A 225 -10.98 6.76 3.60
C ASP A 225 -12.52 6.75 3.59
N ARG A 226 -13.10 5.78 4.31
CA ARG A 226 -14.53 5.64 4.49
C ARG A 226 -14.82 5.79 5.98
N ARG A 227 -15.77 6.66 6.32
CA ARG A 227 -16.26 6.77 7.70
C ARG A 227 -17.25 5.64 7.98
N VAL A 228 -16.94 4.81 8.96
CA VAL A 228 -17.80 3.72 9.41
C VAL A 228 -18.36 4.07 10.78
N ARG A 229 -19.65 3.81 10.98
CA ARG A 229 -20.28 3.92 12.30
C ARG A 229 -19.85 2.74 13.15
N VAL A 230 -19.28 3.02 14.31
CA VAL A 230 -18.88 2.03 15.30
C VAL A 230 -19.43 2.43 16.67
N THR A 231 -19.63 1.46 17.54
CA THR A 231 -20.03 1.71 18.93
C THR A 231 -18.81 1.59 19.82
N ARG A 232 -18.51 2.65 20.59
CA ARG A 232 -17.43 2.70 21.58
C ARG A 232 -17.99 3.28 22.88
N ALA A 233 -17.76 2.59 24.00
CA ALA A 233 -18.32 2.93 25.31
C ALA A 233 -19.85 3.18 25.30
N GLY A 234 -20.59 2.42 24.47
CA GLY A 234 -22.04 2.57 24.31
C GLY A 234 -22.48 3.82 23.54
N GLN A 235 -21.55 4.59 22.97
CA GLN A 235 -21.82 5.73 22.10
C GLN A 235 -21.52 5.38 20.64
N GLU A 236 -22.37 5.79 19.71
CA GLU A 236 -22.09 5.68 18.28
C GLU A 236 -21.11 6.79 17.85
N CYS A 237 -19.95 6.41 17.31
CA CYS A 237 -18.99 7.34 16.72
C CYS A 237 -18.66 6.97 15.27
N LEU A 238 -18.32 7.99 14.49
CA LEU A 238 -17.87 7.81 13.11
C LEU A 238 -16.35 7.75 13.13
N VAL A 239 -15.79 6.61 12.72
CA VAL A 239 -14.34 6.39 12.70
C VAL A 239 -13.89 6.20 11.25
N SER A 240 -12.75 6.80 10.91
CA SER A 240 -12.10 6.60 9.62
C SER A 240 -11.51 5.19 9.51
N THR A 241 -11.61 4.59 8.33
CA THR A 241 -11.01 3.27 8.04
C THR A 241 -9.53 3.35 7.64
N ASN A 242 -8.98 4.54 7.48
CA ASN A 242 -7.58 4.81 7.13
C ASN A 242 -6.89 5.57 8.25
#